data_AF-A0A1W5ZWI7-F1
#
_entry.id   AF-A0A1W5ZWI7-F1
#
_cell.length_a   1.000
_cell.length_b   1.000
_cell.length_c   1.000
_cell.angle_alpha   90.00
_cell.angle_beta   90.00
_cell.angle_gamma   90.00
#
_symmetry.space_group_name_H-M   'P 1'
#
loop_
_entity.id
_entity.type
_entity.pdbx_description
1 polymer ?
#
loop_
_entity_poly.entity_id
_entity_poly.type
_entity_poly.pdbx_seq_one_letter_code
_entity_poly.pdbx_strand_id
1 'polypeptide(L)' 'MQVTTNHPLLVKIEQLREQMSEAALENGFSSEKTVKLSQELDELLILIQSHDV' A
#
# COMPACT_ATOMS: atom_id res chain seq x y z
N MET A 1 1.34 5.78 -20.83
CA MET A 1 1.44 5.11 -19.52
C MET A 1 0.37 4.02 -19.47
N GLN A 2 0.71 2.79 -19.86
CA GLN A 2 -0.18 1.66 -19.67
C GLN A 2 0.13 1.11 -18.28
N VAL A 3 -0.67 1.48 -17.29
CA VAL A 3 -0.64 0.83 -15.98
C VAL A 3 -1.26 -0.54 -16.21
N THR A 4 -0.42 -1.57 -16.33
CA THR A 4 -0.86 -2.92 -16.59
C THR A 4 -1.68 -3.42 -15.41
N THR A 5 -2.99 -3.47 -15.57
CA THR A 5 -4.04 -3.78 -14.59
C THR A 5 -3.99 -5.19 -14.01
N ASN A 6 -2.92 -5.96 -14.23
CA ASN A 6 -2.80 -7.38 -13.86
C ASN A 6 -1.54 -7.72 -13.06
N HIS A 7 -0.79 -6.74 -12.54
CA HIS A 7 0.36 -7.06 -11.68
C HIS A 7 -0.13 -7.40 -10.25
N PRO A 8 0.12 -8.61 -9.72
CA PRO A 8 -0.36 -9.00 -8.40
C PRO A 8 0.06 -8.04 -7.28
N LEU A 9 1.25 -7.43 -7.40
CA LEU A 9 1.72 -6.41 -6.46
C LEU A 9 0.89 -5.12 -6.50
N LEU A 10 0.42 -4.68 -7.68
CA LEU A 10 -0.42 -3.48 -7.78
C LEU A 10 -1.79 -3.70 -7.12
N VAL A 11 -2.37 -4.90 -7.29
CA VAL A 11 -3.63 -5.26 -6.61
C VAL A 11 -3.46 -5.24 -5.10
N LYS A 12 -2.35 -5.79 -4.58
CA LYS A 12 -2.07 -5.80 -3.14
C LYS A 12 -1.82 -4.39 -2.59
N ILE A 13 -1.16 -3.52 -3.35
CA ILE A 13 -0.95 -2.10 -3.00
C ILE A 13 -2.29 -1.37 -2.87
N GLU A 14 -3.19 -1.51 -3.84
CA GLU A 14 -4.51 -0.85 -3.75
C GLU A 14 -5.33 -1.36 -2.56
N GLN A 15 -5.30 -2.67 -2.30
CA GLN A 15 -5.95 -3.25 -1.12
C GLN A 15 -5.38 -2.70 0.19
N LEU A 16 -4.06 -2.54 0.29
CA LEU A 16 -3.43 -1.97 1.47
C LEU A 16 -3.72 -0.48 1.63
N ARG A 17 -3.83 0.27 0.53
CA ARG A 17 -4.23 1.68 0.55
C ARG A 17 -5.64 1.86 1.09
N GLU A 18 -6.58 1.02 0.67
CA GLU A 18 -7.95 1.03 1.21
C GLU A 18 -7.95 0.72 2.71
N GLN A 19 -7.28 -0.36 3.13
CA GLN A 19 -7.21 -0.75 4.54
C GLN A 19 -6.54 0.30 5.42
N MET A 20 -5.48 0.95 4.94
CA MET A 20 -4.81 2.04 5.66
C MET A 20 -5.74 3.24 5.82
N SER A 21 -6.51 3.58 4.78
CA SER A 21 -7.46 4.69 4.79
C SER A 21 -8.59 4.43 5.79
N GLU A 22 -9.16 3.23 5.78
CA GLU A 22 -10.16 2.81 6.76
C GLU A 22 -9.59 2.84 8.19
N ALA A 23 -8.41 2.26 8.40
CA ALA A 23 -7.76 2.24 9.70
C ALA A 23 -7.45 3.65 10.22
N ALA A 24 -7.05 4.58 9.34
CA ALA A 24 -6.82 5.98 9.68
C ALA A 24 -8.10 6.70 10.08
N LEU A 25 -9.22 6.42 9.41
CA LEU A 25 -10.53 6.97 9.76
C LEU A 25 -11.05 6.44 11.10
N GLU A 26 -10.88 5.14 11.35
CA GLU A 26 -11.36 4.50 12.58
C GLU A 26 -10.48 4.75 13.81
N ASN A 27 -9.16 4.66 13.63
CA ASN A 27 -8.19 4.59 14.73
C ASN A 27 -7.23 5.79 14.78
N GLY A 28 -7.23 6.62 13.73
CA GLY A 28 -6.29 7.74 13.56
C GLY A 28 -4.99 7.33 12.87
N PHE A 29 -4.34 8.31 12.23
CA PHE A 29 -3.10 8.11 11.48
C PHE A 29 -1.93 7.59 12.31
N SER A 30 -1.88 7.95 13.60
CA SER A 30 -0.81 7.55 14.51
C SER A 30 -1.10 6.23 15.23
N SER A 31 -2.21 5.55 14.93
CA SER A 31 -2.48 4.25 15.50
C SER A 31 -1.44 3.23 15.03
N GLU A 32 -1.07 2.29 15.90
CA GLU A 32 -0.13 1.23 15.55
C GLU A 32 -0.61 0.44 14.33
N LYS A 33 -1.92 0.24 14.19
CA LYS A 33 -2.55 -0.42 13.04
C LYS A 33 -2.29 0.35 11.74
N THR A 34 -2.55 1.66 11.73
CA THR A 34 -2.35 2.50 10.54
C THR A 34 -0.86 2.63 10.17
N VAL A 35 0.02 2.74 11.17
CA VAL A 35 1.48 2.81 10.94
C VAL A 35 2.02 1.50 10.36
N LYS A 36 1.55 0.33 10.84
CA LYS A 36 1.94 -0.96 10.25
C LYS A 36 1.48 -1.09 8.81
N LEU A 37 0.25 -0.67 8.51
CA LEU A 37 -0.28 -0.67 7.14
C LEU A 37 0.50 0.27 6.21
N SER A 38 0.92 1.44 6.69
CA SER A 38 1.76 2.34 5.89
C SER A 38 3.14 1.75 5.61
N GLN A 39 3.74 1.07 6.58
CA GLN A 39 5.03 0.39 6.40
C GLN A 39 4.95 -0.74 5.38
N GLU A 40 3.94 -1.61 5.45
CA GLU A 40 3.74 -2.69 4.46
C GLU A 40 3.49 -2.12 3.05
N LEU A 41 2.76 -1.00 2.96
CA LEU A 41 2.53 -0.30 1.70
C LEU A 41 3.84 0.27 1.11
N ASP A 42 4.65 0.91 1.93
CA ASP A 42 5.94 1.48 1.53
C ASP A 42 6.91 0.39 1.01
N GLU A 43 6.97 -0.77 1.69
CA GLU A 43 7.79 -1.91 1.26
C GLU A 43 7.39 -2.42 -0.14
N LEU A 44 6.09 -2.52 -0.41
CA LEU A 44 5.60 -2.96 -1.72
C LEU A 44 5.85 -1.93 -2.81
N LEU A 45 5.74 -0.63 -2.49
CA LEU A 45 6.07 0.45 -3.42
C LEU A 45 7.56 0.42 -3.78
N ILE A 46 8.45 0.21 -2.80
CA ILE A 46 9.89 0.04 -3.03
C ILE A 46 10.15 -1.18 -3.93
N LEU A 47 9.48 -2.30 -3.66
CA LEU A 47 9.66 -3.53 -4.44
C LEU A 47 9.29 -3.33 -5.92
N ILE A 48 8.17 -2.65 -6.21
CA ILE A 48 7.78 -2.33 -7.59
C ILE A 48 8.78 -1.37 -8.24
N GLN A 49 9.18 -0.30 -7.54
CA GLN A 49 10.16 0.65 -8.07
C GLN A 49 11.52 -0.01 -8.37
N SER A 50 11.91 -1.00 -7.57
CA SER A 50 13.15 -1.77 -7.79
C SER A 50 13.06 -2.76 -8.96
N HIS A 51 11.85 -3.16 -9.35
CA HIS A 51 11.62 -4.08 -10.48
C HIS A 51 11.53 -3.35 -11.83
N ASP A 52 11.45 -2.02 -11.85
CA ASP A 52 11.35 -1.18 -13.05
C ASP A 52 12.73 -0.62 -13.50
N VAL A 53 13.84 -1.26 -13.10
CA VAL A 53 15.24 -0.86 -13.41
C VAL A 53 15.96 -1.92 -14.25
#